data_AF-A0A2M7AGP3-F1
#
_entry.id   AF-A0A2M7AGP3-F1
#
_cell.length_a   1.000
_cell.length_b   1.000
_cell.length_c   1.000
_cell.angle_alpha   90.00
_cell.angle_beta   90.00
_cell.angle_gamma   90.00
#
_symmetry.space_group_name_H-M   'P 1'
#
loop_
_entity.id
_entity.type
_entity.pdbx_description
1 polymer ?
#
loop_
_entity_poly.entity_id
_entity_poly.type
_entity_poly.pdbx_seq_one_letter_code
_entity_poly.pdbx_strand_id
1 'polypeptide(L)'
;MIPIAATQLTTFWHMAMASFFTPAVAARTGECLGAGLAAFLFAHLLGIEYRSHVEEITFSKPLNVNSVLLLRVVVALLFLVAIVDGMLLVCWIAIDKFPLFASLCAWLPSALFLGMIALTATTWLRNPVAGIVVAGLYLALDLLGGMDLNPVLTLQSLAGSLGKNPPPGNWMVSKVVLLGIAGVMYRCHSRLVVRPQPQKSAARTATTCCLVTAVLLAYVWSGALMKLSYGSTREAADPRAAQFWYSQQFRVYGSVPVVYLAGPAFAKYAGYRGVLLGGTTSFAVSMPSKKSSRNTRAHAGRIMPCLSWL
;
A
#
# COMPACT_ATOMS: atom_id res chain seq x y z
N MET A 1 1.69 23.75 -15.15
CA MET A 1 2.04 22.34 -15.48
C MET A 1 1.42 21.33 -14.52
N ILE A 2 1.55 21.52 -13.20
CA ILE A 2 0.99 20.61 -12.17
C ILE A 2 -0.50 20.23 -12.35
N PRO A 3 -1.44 21.17 -12.58
CA PRO A 3 -2.85 20.81 -12.74
C PRO A 3 -3.13 19.99 -14.01
N ILE A 4 -2.34 20.17 -15.08
CA ILE A 4 -2.50 19.45 -16.35
C ILE A 4 -2.03 17.99 -16.21
N ALA A 5 -0.91 17.76 -15.53
CA ALA A 5 -0.42 16.40 -15.28
C ALA A 5 -1.38 15.62 -14.36
N ALA A 6 -1.93 16.29 -13.35
CA ALA A 6 -2.93 15.71 -12.45
C ALA A 6 -4.20 15.31 -13.21
N THR A 7 -4.73 16.19 -14.06
CA THR A 7 -5.92 15.89 -14.86
C THR A 7 -5.65 14.78 -15.87
N GLN A 8 -4.54 14.81 -16.60
CA GLN A 8 -4.16 13.73 -17.54
C GLN A 8 -4.06 12.37 -16.84
N LEU A 9 -3.42 12.30 -15.67
CA LEU A 9 -3.33 11.06 -14.90
C LEU A 9 -4.71 10.55 -14.49
N THR A 10 -5.60 11.43 -14.01
CA THR A 10 -6.97 11.05 -13.66
C THR A 10 -7.75 10.53 -14.86
N THR A 11 -7.60 11.17 -16.03
CA THR A 11 -8.26 10.75 -17.26
C THR A 11 -7.76 9.40 -17.76
N PHE A 12 -6.45 9.18 -17.82
CA PHE A 12 -5.87 7.88 -18.21
C PHE A 12 -6.28 6.77 -17.25
N TRP A 13 -6.30 7.06 -15.95
CA TRP A 13 -6.74 6.10 -14.94
C TRP A 13 -8.22 5.70 -15.14
N HIS A 14 -9.07 6.65 -15.51
CA HIS A 14 -10.48 6.37 -15.82
C HIS A 14 -10.69 5.57 -17.09
N MET A 15 -9.97 5.89 -18.17
CA MET A 15 -10.00 5.09 -19.39
C MET A 15 -9.62 3.63 -19.12
N ALA A 16 -8.67 3.39 -18.20
CA ALA A 16 -8.26 2.05 -17.81
C ALA A 16 -9.27 1.30 -16.94
N MET A 17 -10.14 1.99 -16.20
CA MET A 17 -11.03 1.40 -15.18
C MET A 17 -12.52 1.38 -15.55
N ALA A 18 -12.93 2.10 -16.60
CA ALA A 18 -14.33 2.27 -16.97
C ALA A 18 -15.09 0.95 -17.21
N SER A 19 -14.41 -0.09 -17.70
CA SER A 19 -15.03 -1.40 -18.00
C SER A 19 -15.15 -2.35 -16.81
N PHE A 20 -14.56 -2.03 -15.65
CA PHE A 20 -14.49 -2.92 -14.48
C PHE A 20 -14.93 -2.22 -13.19
N PHE A 21 -15.79 -1.21 -13.30
CA PHE A 21 -16.13 -0.39 -12.16
C PHE A 21 -16.95 -1.18 -11.14
N THR A 22 -16.35 -1.34 -9.95
CA THR A 22 -16.99 -1.92 -8.76
C THR A 22 -16.71 -1.00 -7.57
N PRO A 23 -17.49 -1.08 -6.47
CA PRO A 23 -17.23 -0.27 -5.27
C PRO A 23 -15.80 -0.41 -4.73
N ALA A 24 -15.22 -1.62 -4.82
CA ALA A 24 -13.84 -1.86 -4.42
C ALA A 24 -12.83 -1.16 -5.35
N VAL A 25 -13.08 -1.16 -6.66
CA VAL A 25 -12.23 -0.46 -7.65
C VAL A 25 -12.35 1.06 -7.49
N ALA A 26 -13.54 1.58 -7.17
CA ALA A 26 -13.75 3.00 -6.88
C ALA A 26 -12.96 3.43 -5.64
N ALA A 27 -13.05 2.68 -4.55
CA ALA A 27 -12.28 2.93 -3.33
C ALA A 27 -10.76 2.83 -3.59
N ARG A 28 -10.32 1.80 -4.33
CA ARG A 28 -8.92 1.61 -4.71
C ARG A 28 -8.40 2.79 -5.52
N THR A 29 -9.21 3.28 -6.45
CA THR A 29 -8.91 4.43 -7.28
C THR A 29 -8.71 5.66 -6.41
N GLY A 30 -9.65 6.00 -5.52
CA GLY A 30 -9.48 7.12 -4.59
C GLY A 30 -8.21 6.98 -3.75
N GLU A 31 -8.02 5.83 -3.11
CA GLU A 31 -6.89 5.54 -2.22
C GLU A 31 -5.52 5.62 -2.92
N CYS A 32 -5.39 5.07 -4.13
CA CYS A 32 -4.11 5.05 -4.86
C CYS A 32 -3.86 6.33 -5.66
N LEU A 33 -4.86 6.79 -6.42
CA LEU A 33 -4.74 7.97 -7.27
C LEU A 33 -4.63 9.22 -6.41
N GLY A 34 -5.48 9.35 -5.38
CA GLY A 34 -5.41 10.44 -4.42
C GLY A 34 -4.04 10.49 -3.72
N ALA A 35 -3.50 9.33 -3.34
CA ALA A 35 -2.16 9.27 -2.76
C ALA A 35 -1.05 9.64 -3.74
N GLY A 36 -1.09 9.12 -4.97
CA GLY A 36 -0.11 9.45 -6.01
C GLY A 36 -0.12 10.94 -6.37
N LEU A 37 -1.31 11.54 -6.52
CA LEU A 37 -1.48 12.96 -6.76
C LEU A 37 -0.98 13.81 -5.58
N ALA A 38 -1.25 13.36 -4.34
CA ALA A 38 -0.73 14.03 -3.15
C ALA A 38 0.79 13.99 -3.09
N ALA A 39 1.41 12.85 -3.35
CA ALA A 39 2.86 12.73 -3.44
C ALA A 39 3.45 13.71 -4.45
N PHE A 40 2.84 13.81 -5.64
CA PHE A 40 3.28 14.73 -6.68
C PHE A 40 3.13 16.20 -6.27
N LEU A 41 1.96 16.60 -5.73
CA LEU A 41 1.71 17.98 -5.29
C LEU A 41 2.61 18.38 -4.14
N PHE A 42 2.72 17.53 -3.12
CA PHE A 42 3.48 17.81 -1.91
C PHE A 42 4.97 17.89 -2.20
N ALA A 43 5.50 17.04 -3.09
CA ALA A 43 6.87 17.15 -3.54
C ALA A 43 7.19 18.50 -4.22
N HIS A 44 6.19 19.19 -4.77
CA HIS A 44 6.37 20.48 -5.43
C HIS A 44 5.98 21.70 -4.59
N LEU A 45 5.44 21.51 -3.37
CA LEU A 45 5.00 22.62 -2.51
C LEU A 45 6.09 23.63 -2.17
N LEU A 46 7.37 23.21 -2.18
CA LEU A 46 8.54 24.04 -1.88
C LEU A 46 9.39 24.33 -3.12
N GLY A 47 8.94 23.89 -4.30
CA GLY A 47 9.72 23.98 -5.53
C GLY A 47 10.01 25.43 -5.94
N ILE A 48 9.10 26.36 -5.64
CA ILE A 48 9.30 27.79 -5.94
C ILE A 48 10.42 28.36 -5.08
N GLU A 49 10.41 28.11 -3.77
CA GLU A 49 11.39 28.65 -2.82
C GLU A 49 12.79 28.10 -3.06
N TYR A 50 12.90 26.81 -3.37
CA TYR A 50 14.19 26.20 -3.71
C TYR A 50 14.79 26.75 -4.99
N ARG A 51 13.97 27.17 -5.96
CA ARG A 51 14.45 27.71 -7.24
C ARG A 51 14.76 29.19 -7.18
N SER A 52 14.01 29.96 -6.39
CA SER A 52 14.14 31.41 -6.35
C SER A 52 15.09 31.91 -5.26
N HIS A 53 15.65 31.02 -4.43
CA HIS A 53 16.45 31.39 -3.24
C HIS A 53 15.71 32.36 -2.29
N VAL A 54 14.38 32.46 -2.39
CA VAL A 54 13.51 33.35 -1.59
C VAL A 54 13.33 32.87 -0.15
N GLU A 55 13.98 31.76 0.23
CA GLU A 55 14.05 31.29 1.61
C GLU A 55 14.56 32.41 2.54
N GLU A 56 15.60 33.16 2.18
CA GLU A 56 16.10 34.23 3.08
C GLU A 56 15.11 35.40 3.25
N ILE A 57 14.32 35.72 2.23
CA ILE A 57 13.39 36.87 2.25
C ILE A 57 12.07 36.52 2.96
N THR A 58 11.66 35.26 2.92
CA THR A 58 10.41 34.83 3.58
C THR A 58 10.62 34.62 5.08
N PHE A 59 11.81 34.17 5.48
CA PHE A 59 12.18 33.97 6.88
C PHE A 59 12.60 35.25 7.61
N SER A 60 12.84 36.37 6.89
CA SER A 60 13.09 37.67 7.51
C SER A 60 11.81 38.37 8.00
N LYS A 61 10.62 37.91 7.57
CA LYS A 61 9.35 38.38 8.10
C LYS A 61 8.99 37.61 9.39
N PRO A 62 8.35 38.26 10.39
CA PRO A 62 7.96 37.63 11.66
C PRO A 62 6.74 36.72 11.49
N LEU A 63 6.75 35.86 10.48
CA LEU A 63 5.68 34.89 10.21
C LEU A 63 6.05 33.55 10.84
N ASN A 64 5.07 32.91 11.47
CA ASN A 64 5.23 31.57 11.99
C ASN A 64 5.33 30.58 10.81
N VAL A 65 6.53 30.06 10.56
CA VAL A 65 6.85 29.11 9.48
C VAL A 65 5.90 27.90 9.51
N ASN A 66 5.56 27.40 10.70
CA ASN A 66 4.66 26.25 10.84
C ASN A 66 3.26 26.55 10.29
N SER A 67 2.74 27.76 10.52
CA SER A 67 1.42 28.16 10.01
C SER A 67 1.40 28.25 8.49
N VAL A 68 2.48 28.76 7.88
CA VAL A 68 2.61 28.85 6.42
C VAL A 68 2.70 27.45 5.80
N LEU A 69 3.51 26.56 6.39
CA LEU A 69 3.62 25.17 5.93
C LEU A 69 2.29 24.43 6.06
N LEU A 70 1.59 24.59 7.19
CA LEU A 70 0.28 23.99 7.41
C LEU A 70 -0.73 24.49 6.38
N LEU A 71 -0.79 25.80 6.15
CA LEU A 71 -1.69 26.41 5.16
C LEU A 71 -1.46 25.82 3.77
N ARG A 72 -0.21 25.61 3.36
CA ARG A 72 0.13 24.99 2.07
C ARG A 72 -0.36 23.56 1.95
N VAL A 73 -0.14 22.76 2.99
CA VAL A 73 -0.64 21.39 3.06
C VAL A 73 -2.17 21.37 2.97
N VAL A 74 -2.85 22.23 3.71
CA VAL A 74 -4.32 22.36 3.69
C VAL A 74 -4.82 22.74 2.29
N VAL A 75 -4.24 23.77 1.66
CA VAL A 75 -4.63 24.19 0.30
C VAL A 75 -4.40 23.07 -0.72
N ALA A 76 -3.28 22.36 -0.63
CA ALA A 76 -3.01 21.21 -1.51
C ALA A 76 -4.02 20.07 -1.31
N LEU A 77 -4.41 19.79 -0.06
CA LEU A 77 -5.44 18.78 0.23
C LEU A 77 -6.82 19.20 -0.26
N LEU A 78 -7.21 20.47 -0.07
CA LEU A 78 -8.48 20.98 -0.59
C LEU A 78 -8.56 20.87 -2.11
N PHE A 79 -7.46 21.17 -2.80
CA PHE A 79 -7.36 20.99 -4.25
C PHE A 79 -7.49 19.51 -4.66
N LEU A 80 -6.86 18.60 -3.91
CA LEU A 80 -7.01 17.16 -4.15
C LEU A 80 -8.43 16.67 -3.91
N VAL A 81 -9.08 17.12 -2.84
CA VAL A 81 -10.48 16.81 -2.52
C VAL A 81 -11.37 17.23 -3.68
N ALA A 82 -11.22 18.47 -4.17
CA ALA A 82 -11.99 18.96 -5.30
C ALA A 82 -11.84 18.10 -6.56
N ILE A 83 -10.62 17.63 -6.87
CA ILE A 83 -10.36 16.82 -8.07
C ILE A 83 -10.82 15.37 -7.87
N VAL A 84 -10.35 14.70 -6.82
CA VAL A 84 -10.58 13.27 -6.59
C VAL A 84 -12.05 13.02 -6.24
N ASP A 85 -12.64 13.81 -5.33
CA ASP A 85 -14.04 13.61 -4.98
C ASP A 85 -14.99 14.16 -6.04
N GLY A 86 -14.60 15.21 -6.77
CA GLY A 86 -15.35 15.64 -7.96
C GLY A 86 -15.45 14.51 -8.98
N MET A 87 -14.35 13.82 -9.24
CA MET A 87 -14.30 12.64 -10.10
C MET A 87 -15.14 11.47 -9.53
N LEU A 88 -14.96 11.11 -8.26
CA LEU A 88 -15.72 10.03 -7.62
C LEU A 88 -17.23 10.34 -7.59
N LEU A 89 -17.62 11.60 -7.41
CA LEU A 89 -19.00 12.05 -7.46
C LEU A 89 -19.61 11.83 -8.85
N VAL A 90 -18.88 12.14 -9.92
CA VAL A 90 -19.33 11.85 -11.29
C VAL A 90 -19.54 10.36 -11.49
N CYS A 91 -18.61 9.51 -11.06
CA CYS A 91 -18.78 8.04 -11.13
C CYS A 91 -19.97 7.55 -10.31
N TRP A 92 -20.20 8.13 -9.13
CA TRP A 92 -21.31 7.78 -8.26
C TRP A 92 -22.67 8.12 -8.89
N ILE A 93 -22.76 9.24 -9.64
CA ILE A 93 -23.97 9.63 -10.37
C ILE A 93 -24.17 8.76 -11.62
N ALA A 94 -23.09 8.50 -12.36
CA ALA A 94 -23.16 7.94 -13.71
C ALA A 94 -23.13 6.41 -13.80
N ILE A 95 -22.50 5.72 -12.85
CA ILE A 95 -22.21 4.28 -12.96
C ILE A 95 -22.98 3.48 -11.91
N ASP A 96 -22.58 3.56 -10.65
CA ASP A 96 -23.20 2.81 -9.56
C ASP A 96 -23.00 3.50 -8.21
N LYS A 97 -23.90 3.25 -7.27
CA LYS A 97 -23.85 3.83 -5.93
C LYS A 97 -22.86 3.07 -5.07
N PHE A 98 -21.86 3.77 -4.58
CA PHE A 98 -20.88 3.26 -3.62
C PHE A 98 -20.79 4.22 -2.41
N PRO A 99 -20.18 3.81 -1.28
CA PRO A 99 -20.11 4.65 -0.09
C PRO A 99 -19.08 5.79 -0.27
N LEU A 100 -19.48 6.85 -0.98
CA LEU A 100 -18.63 8.00 -1.34
C LEU A 100 -17.92 8.61 -0.13
N PHE A 101 -18.65 8.81 0.98
CA PHE A 101 -18.08 9.38 2.20
C PHE A 101 -17.02 8.47 2.83
N ALA A 102 -17.24 7.15 2.84
CA ALA A 102 -16.23 6.21 3.34
C ALA A 102 -14.98 6.24 2.46
N SER A 103 -15.16 6.31 1.13
CA SER A 103 -14.05 6.48 0.19
C SER A 103 -13.26 7.75 0.49
N LEU A 104 -13.92 8.90 0.70
CA LEU A 104 -13.31 10.16 1.12
C LEU A 104 -12.45 9.99 2.38
N CYS A 105 -13.06 9.46 3.45
CA CYS A 105 -12.37 9.26 4.72
C CYS A 105 -11.22 8.26 4.63
N ALA A 106 -11.24 7.32 3.67
CA ALA A 106 -10.17 6.36 3.48
C ALA A 106 -9.01 6.93 2.66
N TRP A 107 -9.28 7.64 1.56
CA TRP A 107 -8.21 8.12 0.69
C TRP A 107 -7.47 9.31 1.28
N LEU A 108 -8.13 10.18 2.05
CA LEU A 108 -7.51 11.40 2.59
C LEU A 108 -6.32 11.12 3.54
N PRO A 109 -6.40 10.19 4.51
CA PRO A 109 -5.26 9.72 5.30
C PRO A 109 -4.10 9.17 4.45
N SER A 110 -4.43 8.39 3.42
CA SER A 110 -3.47 7.76 2.52
C SER A 110 -2.72 8.82 1.70
N ALA A 111 -3.46 9.83 1.22
CA ALA A 111 -2.93 11.01 0.55
C ALA A 111 -2.04 11.86 1.44
N LEU A 112 -2.48 12.15 2.67
CA LEU A 112 -1.66 12.87 3.62
C LEU A 112 -0.37 12.12 3.92
N PHE A 113 -0.45 10.82 4.22
CA PHE A 113 0.71 10.00 4.53
C PHE A 113 1.74 9.98 3.39
N LEU A 114 1.30 9.65 2.17
CA LEU A 114 2.22 9.54 1.03
C LEU A 114 2.73 10.92 0.59
N GLY A 115 1.88 11.94 0.63
CA GLY A 115 2.25 13.34 0.43
C GLY A 115 3.32 13.80 1.42
N MET A 116 3.18 13.46 2.71
CA MET A 116 4.16 13.83 3.72
C MET A 116 5.48 13.09 3.57
N ILE A 117 5.49 11.83 3.11
CA ILE A 117 6.72 11.13 2.73
C ILE A 117 7.42 11.89 1.59
N ALA A 118 6.67 12.22 0.53
CA ALA A 118 7.19 12.94 -0.62
C ALA A 118 7.78 14.30 -0.21
N LEU A 119 7.03 15.09 0.57
CA LEU A 119 7.47 16.38 1.09
C LEU A 119 8.72 16.27 1.94
N THR A 120 8.75 15.31 2.88
CA THR A 120 9.89 15.10 3.79
C THR A 120 11.14 14.72 3.00
N ALA A 121 11.03 13.78 2.07
CA ALA A 121 12.13 13.38 1.19
C ALA A 121 12.60 14.53 0.29
N THR A 122 11.67 15.29 -0.30
CA THR A 122 11.98 16.52 -1.04
C THR A 122 12.76 17.50 -0.18
N THR A 123 12.38 17.72 1.07
CA THR A 123 13.08 18.66 1.95
C THR A 123 14.44 18.20 2.40
N TRP A 124 14.57 16.90 2.63
CA TRP A 124 15.83 16.29 3.02
C TRP A 124 16.86 16.34 1.88
N LEU A 125 16.43 16.04 0.65
CA LEU A 125 17.28 15.99 -0.54
C LEU A 125 17.32 17.29 -1.35
N ARG A 126 16.47 18.27 -1.00
CA ARG A 126 16.26 19.53 -1.73
C ARG A 126 15.98 19.29 -3.22
N ASN A 127 15.27 18.22 -3.55
CA ASN A 127 14.94 17.83 -4.91
C ASN A 127 13.51 17.25 -4.98
N PRO A 128 12.57 17.89 -5.70
CA PRO A 128 11.19 17.41 -5.82
C PRO A 128 11.10 16.04 -6.49
N VAL A 129 11.98 15.75 -7.44
CA VAL A 129 12.00 14.46 -8.16
C VAL A 129 12.32 13.33 -7.19
N ALA A 130 13.24 13.56 -6.24
CA ALA A 130 13.59 12.53 -5.28
C ALA A 130 12.43 12.22 -4.33
N GLY A 131 11.67 13.23 -3.89
CA GLY A 131 10.45 13.01 -3.11
C GLY A 131 9.41 12.18 -3.85
N ILE A 132 9.21 12.46 -5.14
CA ILE A 132 8.31 11.68 -6.02
C ILE A 132 8.80 10.24 -6.16
N VAL A 133 10.10 10.03 -6.39
CA VAL A 133 10.66 8.67 -6.52
C VAL A 133 10.46 7.88 -5.23
N VAL A 134 10.75 8.46 -4.07
CA VAL A 134 10.59 7.77 -2.77
C VAL A 134 9.13 7.39 -2.51
N ALA A 135 8.21 8.34 -2.71
CA ALA A 135 6.78 8.07 -2.56
C ALA A 135 6.27 7.09 -3.63
N GLY A 136 6.78 7.20 -4.86
CA GLY A 136 6.45 6.30 -5.97
C GLY A 136 6.89 4.87 -5.72
N LEU A 137 8.06 4.65 -5.11
CA LEU A 137 8.51 3.32 -4.70
C LEU A 137 7.58 2.70 -3.65
N TYR A 138 7.12 3.48 -2.67
CA TYR A 138 6.14 3.01 -1.69
C TYR A 138 4.80 2.68 -2.36
N LEU A 139 4.30 3.56 -3.23
CA LEU A 139 3.06 3.35 -3.96
C LEU A 139 3.15 2.12 -4.87
N ALA A 140 4.27 1.92 -5.57
CA ALA A 140 4.49 0.76 -6.43
C ALA A 140 4.49 -0.53 -5.61
N LEU A 141 5.17 -0.55 -4.45
CA LEU A 141 5.14 -1.69 -3.53
C LEU A 141 3.72 -2.00 -3.07
N ASP A 142 2.94 -0.97 -2.71
CA ASP A 142 1.56 -1.13 -2.28
C ASP A 142 0.63 -1.56 -3.43
N LEU A 143 0.86 -1.11 -4.67
CA LEU A 143 0.08 -1.55 -5.83
C LEU A 143 0.35 -3.01 -6.20
N LEU A 144 1.60 -3.47 -6.06
CA LEU A 144 2.02 -4.83 -6.37
C LEU A 144 1.51 -5.86 -5.36
N GLY A 145 1.39 -5.49 -4.08
CA GLY A 145 1.01 -6.45 -3.06
C GLY A 145 0.49 -5.86 -1.75
N GLY A 146 0.00 -4.62 -1.72
CA GLY A 146 -0.29 -3.86 -0.49
C GLY A 146 -1.05 -4.63 0.59
N MET A 147 -2.30 -5.01 0.32
CA MET A 147 -3.12 -5.80 1.27
C MET A 147 -2.50 -7.16 1.61
N ASP A 148 -1.83 -7.78 0.63
CA ASP A 148 -1.17 -9.06 0.80
C ASP A 148 0.20 -8.96 1.48
N LEU A 149 0.80 -7.79 1.58
CA LEU A 149 2.11 -7.58 2.18
C LEU A 149 1.97 -6.96 3.56
N ASN A 150 1.09 -5.97 3.72
CA ASN A 150 0.86 -5.29 4.99
C ASN A 150 -0.57 -4.74 5.11
N PRO A 151 -1.47 -5.42 5.84
CA PRO A 151 -2.86 -5.00 5.96
C PRO A 151 -3.07 -3.71 6.76
N VAL A 152 -2.07 -3.21 7.50
CA VAL A 152 -2.19 -1.99 8.32
C VAL A 152 -1.56 -0.77 7.66
N LEU A 153 -0.40 -0.91 7.02
CA LEU A 153 0.26 0.22 6.37
C LEU A 153 -0.14 0.37 4.89
N THR A 154 -0.99 -0.51 4.37
CA THR A 154 -1.45 -0.39 2.99
C THR A 154 -2.30 0.85 2.74
N LEU A 155 -2.12 1.46 1.57
CA LEU A 155 -2.97 2.56 1.14
C LEU A 155 -4.36 2.07 0.75
N GLN A 156 -4.52 0.78 0.43
CA GLN A 156 -5.72 0.18 -0.18
C GLN A 156 -6.63 -0.54 0.83
N SER A 157 -6.62 -0.13 2.09
CA SER A 157 -7.30 -0.85 3.17
C SER A 157 -8.82 -0.87 3.02
N LEU A 158 -9.46 0.20 2.52
CA LEU A 158 -10.91 0.21 2.30
C LEU A 158 -11.26 -0.67 1.09
N ALA A 159 -10.51 -0.53 0.00
CA ALA A 159 -10.68 -1.38 -1.18
C ALA A 159 -10.58 -2.87 -0.84
N GLY A 160 -9.59 -3.25 -0.02
CA GLY A 160 -9.43 -4.62 0.47
C GLY A 160 -10.60 -5.10 1.34
N SER A 161 -11.12 -4.22 2.21
CA SER A 161 -12.30 -4.52 3.04
C SER A 161 -13.56 -4.74 2.20
N LEU A 162 -13.79 -3.92 1.16
CA LEU A 162 -14.93 -4.07 0.25
C LEU A 162 -14.77 -5.31 -0.65
N GLY A 163 -13.54 -5.66 -1.02
CA GLY A 163 -13.19 -6.88 -1.77
C GLY A 163 -13.24 -8.17 -0.93
N LYS A 164 -13.50 -8.08 0.38
CA LYS A 164 -13.50 -9.22 1.33
C LYS A 164 -12.17 -9.99 1.37
N ASN A 165 -11.04 -9.31 1.14
CA ASN A 165 -9.72 -9.94 1.16
C ASN A 165 -9.28 -10.23 2.61
N PRO A 166 -8.92 -11.49 2.96
CA PRO A 166 -8.39 -11.81 4.27
C PRO A 166 -6.89 -11.48 4.37
N PRO A 167 -6.39 -11.01 5.54
CA PRO A 167 -7.14 -10.81 6.79
C PRO A 167 -8.06 -9.58 6.71
N PRO A 168 -9.26 -9.61 7.33
CA PRO A 168 -10.14 -8.45 7.41
C PRO A 168 -9.50 -7.42 8.35
N GLY A 169 -8.59 -6.62 7.81
CA GLY A 169 -8.04 -5.47 8.51
C GLY A 169 -9.15 -4.45 8.73
N ASN A 170 -9.31 -3.98 9.96
CA ASN A 170 -10.14 -2.81 10.19
C ASN A 170 -9.49 -1.63 9.46
N TRP A 171 -10.04 -1.25 8.31
CA TRP A 171 -9.50 -0.20 7.46
C TRP A 171 -9.35 1.12 8.23
N MET A 172 -10.18 1.39 9.23
CA MET A 172 -10.07 2.56 10.09
C MET A 172 -8.77 2.55 10.89
N VAL A 173 -8.37 1.39 11.43
CA VAL A 173 -7.11 1.24 12.19
C VAL A 173 -5.93 1.54 11.28
N SER A 174 -5.94 1.00 10.05
CA SER A 174 -4.92 1.32 9.04
C SER A 174 -4.83 2.83 8.81
N LYS A 175 -5.95 3.52 8.58
CA LYS A 175 -5.95 4.97 8.33
C LYS A 175 -5.50 5.79 9.53
N VAL A 176 -5.88 5.42 10.75
CA VAL A 176 -5.42 6.09 11.97
C VAL A 176 -3.91 5.95 12.12
N VAL A 177 -3.35 4.76 11.86
CA VAL A 177 -1.90 4.53 11.87
C VAL A 177 -1.20 5.38 10.81
N LEU A 178 -1.73 5.42 9.59
CA LEU A 178 -1.19 6.26 8.50
C LEU A 178 -1.21 7.76 8.85
N LEU A 179 -2.31 8.26 9.44
CA LEU A 179 -2.39 9.64 9.95
C LEU A 179 -1.35 9.91 11.05
N GLY A 180 -1.19 8.98 11.98
CA GLY A 180 -0.18 9.08 13.04
C GLY A 180 1.23 9.22 12.46
N ILE A 181 1.59 8.38 11.49
CA ILE A 181 2.90 8.45 10.82
C ILE A 181 3.03 9.73 10.01
N ALA A 182 1.98 10.17 9.32
CA ALA A 182 1.95 11.43 8.59
C ALA A 182 2.22 12.63 9.54
N GLY A 183 1.64 12.62 10.74
CA GLY A 183 1.88 13.63 11.77
C GLY A 183 3.33 13.63 12.28
N VAL A 184 3.94 12.45 12.45
CA VAL A 184 5.37 12.34 12.78
C VAL A 184 6.24 12.88 11.65
N MET A 185 5.95 12.51 10.41
CA MET A 185 6.62 13.03 9.21
C MET A 185 6.51 14.55 9.11
N TYR A 186 5.34 15.12 9.41
CA TYR A 186 5.13 16.58 9.44
C TYR A 186 5.99 17.27 10.49
N ARG A 187 6.11 16.70 11.70
CA ARG A 187 7.03 17.22 12.72
C ARG A 187 8.50 17.08 12.33
N CYS A 188 8.89 16.01 11.65
CA CYS A 188 10.23 15.87 11.11
C CYS A 188 10.50 16.93 10.04
N HIS A 189 9.56 17.09 9.10
CA HIS A 189 9.62 18.06 8.02
C HIS A 189 9.74 19.50 8.54
N SER A 190 8.92 19.93 9.51
CA SER A 190 8.98 21.29 10.05
C SER A 190 10.33 21.62 10.68
N ARG A 191 10.99 20.63 11.31
CA ARG A 191 12.36 20.78 11.84
C ARG A 191 13.42 20.83 10.75
N LEU A 192 13.19 20.19 9.60
CA LEU A 192 14.13 20.16 8.47
C LEU A 192 14.12 21.44 7.67
N VAL A 193 12.95 22.06 7.51
CA VAL A 193 12.78 23.31 6.75
C VAL A 193 13.62 24.46 7.31
N VAL A 194 13.77 24.53 8.64
CA VAL A 194 14.53 25.59 9.33
C VAL A 194 16.05 25.40 9.20
N ARG A 195 16.53 24.23 8.76
CA ARG A 195 17.97 23.97 8.70
C ARG A 195 18.60 24.66 7.48
N PRO A 196 19.77 25.30 7.65
CA PRO A 196 20.49 25.94 6.55
C PRO A 196 20.82 24.94 5.45
N GLN A 197 20.93 25.43 4.21
CA GLN A 197 21.23 24.60 3.05
C GLN A 197 22.52 23.83 3.30
N PRO A 198 22.44 22.50 3.33
CA PRO A 198 23.61 21.77 3.75
C PRO A 198 24.42 21.36 2.51
N GLN A 199 25.75 21.36 2.63
CA GLN A 199 26.66 21.04 1.52
C GLN A 199 26.33 19.65 0.93
N LYS A 200 26.29 19.55 -0.40
CA LYS A 200 25.99 18.29 -1.11
C LYS A 200 27.08 17.26 -0.79
N SER A 201 26.73 16.17 -0.12
CA SER A 201 27.65 15.08 0.18
C SER A 201 27.06 13.74 -0.25
N ALA A 202 27.90 12.89 -0.85
CA ALA A 202 27.52 11.53 -1.23
C ALA A 202 27.02 10.72 -0.01
N ALA A 203 27.59 10.99 1.18
CA ALA A 203 27.18 10.39 2.44
C ALA A 203 25.68 10.61 2.72
N ARG A 204 25.11 11.80 2.47
CA ARG A 204 23.68 12.04 2.69
C ARG A 204 22.79 11.27 1.73
N THR A 205 23.17 11.19 0.46
CA THR A 205 22.43 10.39 -0.51
C THR A 205 22.41 8.93 -0.05
N ALA A 206 23.56 8.40 0.38
CA ALA A 206 23.66 7.05 0.94
C ALA A 206 22.80 6.87 2.21
N THR A 207 22.83 7.81 3.16
CA THR A 207 21.96 7.79 4.35
C THR A 207 20.48 7.81 3.97
N THR A 208 20.10 8.57 2.95
CA THR A 208 18.71 8.66 2.51
C THR A 208 18.26 7.38 1.85
N CYS A 209 19.07 6.82 0.94
CA CYS A 209 18.83 5.50 0.37
C CYS A 209 18.68 4.46 1.48
N CYS A 210 19.59 4.45 2.46
CA CYS A 210 19.53 3.54 3.61
C CYS A 210 18.24 3.71 4.42
N LEU A 211 17.80 4.95 4.65
CA LEU A 211 16.57 5.24 5.40
C LEU A 211 15.33 4.80 4.62
N VAL A 212 15.27 5.06 3.31
CA VAL A 212 14.18 4.60 2.45
C VAL A 212 14.12 3.07 2.43
N THR A 213 15.27 2.41 2.25
CA THR A 213 15.36 0.95 2.33
C THR A 213 14.91 0.43 3.70
N ALA A 214 15.31 1.08 4.80
CA ALA A 214 14.87 0.70 6.13
C ALA A 214 13.35 0.86 6.32
N VAL A 215 12.73 1.92 5.79
CA VAL A 215 11.27 2.10 5.83
C VAL A 215 10.56 1.03 5.03
N LEU A 216 11.04 0.69 3.83
CA LEU A 216 10.46 -0.38 3.01
C LEU A 216 10.61 -1.74 3.71
N LEU A 217 11.76 -2.03 4.31
CA LEU A 217 11.96 -3.25 5.10
C LEU A 217 11.05 -3.29 6.32
N ALA A 218 10.89 -2.17 7.05
CA ALA A 218 9.98 -2.08 8.18
C ALA A 218 8.51 -2.29 7.76
N TYR A 219 8.12 -1.79 6.57
CA TYR A 219 6.81 -2.04 5.99
C TYR A 219 6.58 -3.53 5.73
N VAL A 220 7.53 -4.22 5.08
CA VAL A 220 7.39 -5.65 4.80
C VAL A 220 7.43 -6.48 6.09
N TRP A 221 8.33 -6.13 7.02
CA TRP A 221 8.50 -6.84 8.28
C TRP A 221 7.29 -6.70 9.21
N SER A 222 6.73 -5.49 9.36
CA SER A 222 5.52 -5.28 10.16
C SER A 222 4.32 -6.05 9.61
N GLY A 223 4.18 -6.11 8.28
CA GLY A 223 3.15 -6.92 7.64
C GLY A 223 3.32 -8.43 7.89
N ALA A 224 4.56 -8.93 7.82
CA ALA A 224 4.88 -10.32 8.15
C ALA A 224 4.54 -10.66 9.61
N LEU A 225 4.90 -9.79 10.56
CA LEU A 225 4.58 -9.97 11.98
C LEU A 225 3.07 -10.00 12.24
N MET A 226 2.30 -9.14 11.56
CA MET A 226 0.85 -9.15 11.67
C MET A 226 0.22 -10.44 11.17
N LYS A 227 0.68 -10.95 10.02
CA LYS A 227 0.20 -12.23 9.50
C LYS A 227 0.57 -13.39 10.41
N LEU A 228 1.76 -13.36 11.00
CA LEU A 228 2.17 -14.34 12.00
C LEU A 228 1.23 -14.33 13.21
N SER A 229 0.97 -13.15 13.78
CA SER A 229 0.07 -12.97 14.92
C SER A 229 -1.38 -13.37 14.60
N TYR A 230 -1.86 -13.05 13.40
CA TYR A 230 -3.19 -13.47 12.95
C TYR A 230 -3.26 -14.99 12.78
N GLY A 231 -2.25 -15.58 12.15
CA GLY A 231 -2.22 -17.02 11.96
C GLY A 231 -2.07 -17.79 13.27
N SER A 232 -1.33 -17.26 14.27
CA SER A 232 -1.12 -17.95 15.54
C SER A 232 -2.41 -18.04 16.35
N THR A 233 -3.27 -17.02 16.25
CA THR A 233 -4.61 -17.06 16.86
C THR A 233 -5.52 -18.04 16.15
N ARG A 234 -5.40 -18.20 14.82
CA ARG A 234 -6.13 -19.22 14.04
C ARG A 234 -5.61 -20.63 14.26
N GLU A 235 -4.30 -20.80 14.44
CA GLU A 235 -3.67 -22.09 14.71
C GLU A 235 -4.17 -22.70 16.02
N ALA A 236 -4.43 -21.86 17.03
CA ALA A 236 -5.05 -22.29 18.28
C ALA A 236 -6.49 -22.84 18.09
N ALA A 237 -7.19 -22.43 17.03
CA ALA A 237 -8.55 -22.87 16.74
C ALA A 237 -8.60 -24.08 15.77
N ASP A 238 -7.83 -24.03 14.67
CA ASP A 238 -7.71 -25.12 13.70
C ASP A 238 -6.29 -25.14 13.07
N PRO A 239 -5.42 -26.05 13.54
CA PRO A 239 -4.04 -26.15 13.04
C PRO A 239 -3.93 -26.48 11.55
N ARG A 240 -4.87 -27.27 10.99
CA ARG A 240 -4.79 -27.72 9.59
C ARG A 240 -5.18 -26.60 8.64
N ALA A 241 -6.25 -25.89 8.95
CA ALA A 241 -6.65 -24.72 8.16
C ALA A 241 -5.62 -23.59 8.24
N ALA A 242 -5.02 -23.38 9.43
CA ALA A 242 -3.95 -22.39 9.61
C ALA A 242 -2.73 -22.68 8.73
N GLN A 243 -2.31 -23.95 8.62
CA GLN A 243 -1.18 -24.34 7.77
C GLN A 243 -1.43 -24.04 6.28
N PHE A 244 -2.63 -24.35 5.77
CA PHE A 244 -2.99 -24.03 4.40
C PHE A 244 -3.02 -22.51 4.17
N TRP A 245 -3.64 -21.77 5.10
CA TRP A 245 -3.69 -20.31 5.05
C TRP A 245 -2.29 -19.68 5.04
N TYR A 246 -1.40 -20.14 5.93
CA TYR A 246 -0.01 -19.66 5.99
C TYR A 246 0.74 -19.89 4.67
N SER A 247 0.57 -21.06 4.05
CA SER A 247 1.22 -21.36 2.77
C SER A 247 0.76 -20.43 1.65
N GLN A 248 -0.52 -20.05 1.62
CA GLN A 248 -1.05 -19.10 0.65
C GLN A 248 -0.56 -17.68 0.91
N GLN A 249 -0.59 -17.26 2.18
CA GLN A 249 -0.33 -15.88 2.58
C GLN A 249 1.16 -15.52 2.59
N PHE A 250 2.04 -16.49 2.85
CA PHE A 250 3.48 -16.25 2.85
C PHE A 250 4.14 -16.45 1.49
N ARG A 251 3.45 -17.09 0.53
CA ARG A 251 3.93 -17.23 -0.85
C ARG A 251 4.26 -15.87 -1.49
N VAL A 252 3.53 -14.82 -1.12
CA VAL A 252 3.72 -13.46 -1.64
C VAL A 252 5.07 -12.86 -1.23
N TYR A 253 5.64 -13.28 -0.10
CA TYR A 253 6.97 -12.82 0.32
C TYR A 253 8.12 -13.52 -0.41
N GLY A 254 7.85 -14.61 -1.14
CA GLY A 254 8.86 -15.29 -1.96
C GLY A 254 10.19 -15.55 -1.24
N SER A 255 11.31 -15.18 -1.90
CA SER A 255 12.68 -15.27 -1.36
C SER A 255 13.14 -14.03 -0.58
N VAL A 256 12.21 -13.12 -0.22
CA VAL A 256 12.56 -11.88 0.47
C VAL A 256 13.26 -12.20 1.81
N PRO A 257 14.35 -11.51 2.16
CA PRO A 257 15.18 -11.82 3.33
C PRO A 257 14.46 -11.76 4.68
N VAL A 258 13.24 -11.25 4.71
CA VAL A 258 12.35 -11.23 5.87
C VAL A 258 12.13 -12.64 6.43
N VAL A 259 12.21 -13.68 5.60
CA VAL A 259 12.15 -15.09 6.04
C VAL A 259 13.23 -15.41 7.07
N TYR A 260 14.45 -14.90 6.87
CA TYR A 260 15.56 -15.15 7.79
C TYR A 260 15.46 -14.32 9.07
N LEU A 261 14.85 -13.14 9.00
CA LEU A 261 14.68 -12.23 10.13
C LEU A 261 13.50 -12.62 11.04
N ALA A 262 12.45 -13.22 10.49
CA ALA A 262 11.24 -13.62 11.22
C ALA A 262 11.37 -14.97 11.95
N GLY A 263 12.51 -15.66 11.80
CA GLY A 263 12.85 -16.88 12.54
C GLY A 263 12.37 -18.20 11.91
N PRO A 264 12.72 -19.34 12.54
CA PRO A 264 12.53 -20.68 11.96
C PRO A 264 11.07 -21.05 11.70
N ALA A 265 10.15 -20.54 12.53
CA ALA A 265 8.72 -20.76 12.37
C ALA A 265 8.21 -20.17 11.04
N PHE A 266 8.76 -19.04 10.61
CA PHE A 266 8.40 -18.40 9.33
C PHE A 266 8.94 -19.19 8.13
N ALA A 267 10.20 -19.66 8.22
CA ALA A 267 10.84 -20.46 7.17
C ALA A 267 10.07 -21.75 6.84
N LYS A 268 9.46 -22.38 7.85
CA LYS A 268 8.63 -23.58 7.71
C LYS A 268 7.43 -23.36 6.77
N TYR A 269 6.83 -22.17 6.77
CA TYR A 269 5.61 -21.88 6.01
C TYR A 269 5.86 -21.16 4.67
N ALA A 270 6.99 -20.47 4.52
CA ALA A 270 7.39 -19.81 3.27
C ALA A 270 7.83 -20.79 2.16
N GLY A 271 7.80 -22.11 2.42
CA GLY A 271 8.24 -23.12 1.45
C GLY A 271 9.76 -23.27 1.34
N TYR A 272 10.53 -22.70 2.28
CA TYR A 272 11.98 -22.88 2.36
C TYR A 272 12.32 -24.29 2.84
N ARG A 273 12.45 -25.22 1.90
CA ARG A 273 12.75 -26.64 2.17
C ARG A 273 14.24 -26.94 2.41
N GLY A 274 15.12 -25.93 2.43
CA GLY A 274 16.55 -26.14 2.18
C GLY A 274 17.57 -25.72 3.24
N VAL A 275 17.23 -24.97 4.31
CA VAL A 275 18.25 -24.42 5.23
C VAL A 275 17.79 -24.48 6.69
N LEU A 276 17.39 -25.65 7.16
CA LEU A 276 17.53 -25.98 8.58
C LEU A 276 18.69 -26.97 8.67
N LEU A 277 19.87 -26.42 8.90
CA LEU A 277 21.07 -27.15 9.32
C LEU A 277 20.68 -28.11 10.47
N GLY A 278 20.73 -29.42 10.20
CA GLY A 278 20.93 -30.45 11.22
C GLY A 278 19.72 -30.97 12.01
N GLY A 279 18.48 -30.68 11.62
CA GLY A 279 17.29 -31.22 12.28
C GLY A 279 16.39 -31.99 11.32
N THR A 280 16.52 -33.32 11.28
CA THR A 280 15.62 -34.21 10.52
C THR A 280 14.21 -34.20 11.14
N THR A 281 13.40 -33.19 10.85
CA THR A 281 11.94 -33.36 10.86
C THR A 281 11.47 -33.51 9.43
N SER A 282 11.68 -34.72 8.90
CA SER A 282 11.07 -35.19 7.68
C SER A 282 9.56 -35.18 7.86
N PHE A 283 8.89 -34.07 7.53
CA PHE A 283 7.46 -34.09 7.28
C PHE A 283 7.24 -34.81 5.96
N ALA A 284 7.13 -36.13 6.06
CA ALA A 284 6.43 -36.92 5.09
C ALA A 284 5.01 -36.38 5.03
N VAL A 285 4.74 -35.57 4.00
CA VAL A 285 3.38 -35.33 3.52
C VAL A 285 2.87 -36.71 3.13
N SER A 286 2.19 -37.39 4.06
CA SER A 286 1.33 -38.51 3.71
C SER A 286 0.17 -37.91 2.92
N MET A 287 0.39 -37.68 1.62
CA MET A 287 -0.74 -37.62 0.71
C MET A 287 -1.50 -38.92 0.93
N PRO A 288 -2.83 -38.88 1.14
CA PRO A 288 -3.61 -40.10 1.12
C PRO A 288 -3.39 -40.73 -0.25
N SER A 289 -2.65 -41.85 -0.26
CA SER A 289 -2.59 -42.74 -1.39
C SER A 289 -4.04 -43.06 -1.76
N LYS A 290 -4.49 -42.53 -2.90
CA LYS A 290 -5.70 -43.01 -3.56
C LYS A 290 -5.47 -44.49 -3.80
N LYS A 291 -5.94 -45.33 -2.87
CA LYS A 291 -6.22 -46.74 -3.15
C LYS A 291 -7.18 -46.73 -4.32
N SER A 292 -6.61 -46.96 -5.49
CA SER A 292 -7.31 -47.34 -6.71
C SER A 292 -8.12 -48.58 -6.39
N SER A 293 -9.37 -48.40 -5.98
CA SER A 293 -10.35 -49.47 -5.96
C SER A 293 -10.73 -49.76 -7.40
N ARG A 294 -9.91 -50.60 -8.03
CA ARG A 294 -10.27 -51.37 -9.22
C ARG A 294 -11.45 -52.26 -8.79
N ASN A 295 -12.67 -51.77 -8.96
CA ASN A 295 -13.86 -52.62 -8.88
C ASN A 295 -14.48 -52.69 -10.28
N THR A 296 -13.94 -53.65 -11.02
CA THR A 296 -14.52 -54.26 -12.19
C THR A 296 -15.87 -54.85 -11.79
N ARG A 297 -16.98 -54.34 -12.33
CA ARG A 297 -18.13 -55.17 -12.66
C ARG A 297 -18.98 -54.52 -13.74
N ALA A 298 -18.97 -55.22 -14.86
CA ALA A 298 -19.89 -55.08 -15.97
C ALA A 298 -21.35 -55.16 -15.48
N HIS A 299 -22.18 -54.26 -15.99
CA HIS A 299 -23.49 -54.67 -16.48
C HIS A 299 -23.84 -53.85 -17.71
N ALA A 300 -23.95 -54.59 -18.82
CA ALA A 300 -24.52 -54.15 -20.06
C ALA A 300 -26.03 -53.91 -19.89
N GLY A 301 -26.57 -52.95 -20.64
CA GLY A 301 -28.00 -52.98 -20.97
C GLY A 301 -28.66 -51.64 -21.30
N ARG A 302 -28.81 -51.40 -22.61
CA ARG A 302 -29.92 -50.69 -23.32
C ARG A 302 -29.89 -49.14 -23.35
N ILE A 303 -29.74 -48.51 -24.53
CA ILE A 303 -30.79 -48.22 -25.57
C ILE A 303 -31.87 -47.32 -24.94
N MET A 304 -32.18 -46.08 -25.37
CA MET A 304 -32.05 -45.31 -26.62
C MET A 304 -32.24 -43.80 -26.31
N PRO A 305 -32.04 -42.88 -27.28
CA PRO A 305 -32.15 -41.43 -27.14
C PRO A 305 -33.58 -40.93 -27.42
N CYS A 306 -33.93 -39.74 -26.94
CA CYS A 306 -34.96 -38.89 -27.55
C CYS A 306 -34.83 -37.43 -27.07
N LEU A 307 -34.75 -36.53 -28.06
CA LEU A 307 -35.41 -35.21 -28.18
C LEU A 307 -35.20 -34.20 -27.03
N SER A 308 -34.45 -33.12 -27.27
CA SER A 308 -34.90 -31.84 -27.88
C SER A 308 -36.04 -31.18 -27.09
N TRP A 309 -35.86 -29.91 -26.71
CA TRP A 309 -36.80 -28.78 -26.83
C TRP A 309 -36.35 -27.67 -25.85
N LEU A 310 -36.06 -26.50 -26.44
CA LEU A 310 -35.93 -25.14 -25.87
C LEU A 310 -34.75 -24.83 -24.95
#